data_AF-A0A533Z809-F1
#
_entry.id   AF-A0A533Z809-F1
#
_cell.length_a   1.000
_cell.length_b   1.000
_cell.length_c   1.000
_cell.angle_alpha   90.00
_cell.angle_beta   90.00
_cell.angle_gamma   90.00
#
_symmetry.space_group_name_H-M   'P 1'
#
loop_
_entity.id
_entity.type
_entity.pdbx_description
1 polymer ?
#
loop_
_entity_poly.entity_id
_entity_poly.type
_entity_poly.pdbx_seq_one_letter_code
_entity_poly.pdbx_strand_id
1 'polypeptide(L)'
;MVMLFAPALLALSLTGPVLPVQSTMPPTCFVYGEVTRTDERIHAELSSNCPIDIEQREQLITMRGKRGQQRTLSVSVPQERGTYQFVYRWGNSMAQFNDQAMQVAMGTHGR
;
A
#
# COMPACT_ATOMS: atom_id res chain seq x y z
N MET A 1 47.23 -42.05 -38.20
CA MET A 1 45.92 -41.45 -38.48
C MET A 1 45.41 -40.88 -37.15
N VAL A 2 45.53 -39.57 -36.96
CA VAL A 2 45.28 -38.89 -35.68
C VAL A 2 43.82 -38.44 -35.66
N MET A 3 43.01 -38.96 -34.72
CA MET A 3 41.68 -38.41 -34.42
C MET A 3 41.85 -37.31 -33.36
N LEU A 4 41.65 -36.05 -33.76
CA LEU A 4 41.56 -34.92 -32.84
C LEU A 4 40.07 -34.65 -32.58
N PHE A 5 39.61 -34.99 -31.38
CA PHE A 5 38.30 -34.63 -30.86
C PHE A 5 38.31 -33.18 -30.39
N ALA A 6 37.39 -32.36 -30.90
CA ALA A 6 37.16 -30.99 -30.44
C ALA A 6 36.39 -30.99 -29.11
N PRO A 7 36.80 -30.22 -28.09
CA PRO A 7 35.98 -30.02 -26.91
C PRO A 7 35.12 -28.75 -27.06
N ALA A 8 33.87 -28.91 -26.65
CA ALA A 8 32.76 -27.98 -26.76
C ALA A 8 32.94 -26.69 -25.94
N LEU A 9 32.35 -25.62 -26.46
CA LEU A 9 32.17 -24.30 -25.86
C LEU A 9 31.31 -24.41 -24.57
N LEU A 10 31.87 -24.07 -23.42
CA LEU A 10 31.11 -23.86 -22.18
C LEU A 10 30.73 -22.38 -22.07
N ALA A 11 29.46 -22.09 -22.39
CA ALA A 11 28.86 -20.80 -22.09
C ALA A 11 28.52 -20.74 -20.59
N LEU A 12 29.17 -19.84 -19.84
CA LEU A 12 28.80 -19.54 -18.47
C LEU A 12 27.48 -18.77 -18.45
N SER A 13 26.38 -19.48 -18.18
CA SER A 13 25.11 -18.87 -17.82
C SER A 13 25.24 -18.21 -16.44
N LEU A 14 25.18 -16.87 -16.38
CA LEU A 14 25.04 -16.12 -15.15
C LEU A 14 23.67 -16.43 -14.50
N THR A 15 23.59 -17.51 -13.74
CA THR A 15 22.47 -17.74 -12.81
C THR A 15 22.76 -17.01 -11.51
N GLY A 16 22.54 -15.70 -11.50
CA GLY A 16 22.42 -14.96 -10.25
C GLY A 16 21.15 -15.42 -9.51
N PRO A 17 21.18 -15.61 -8.18
CA PRO A 17 19.98 -15.96 -7.44
C PRO A 17 19.00 -14.78 -7.50
N VAL A 18 17.89 -14.94 -8.21
CA VAL A 18 16.72 -14.08 -8.04
C VAL A 18 16.13 -14.41 -6.68
N LEU A 19 16.55 -13.67 -5.65
CA LEU A 19 15.89 -13.71 -4.35
C LEU A 19 14.45 -13.25 -4.56
N PRO A 20 13.43 -14.07 -4.23
CA PRO A 20 12.07 -13.57 -4.17
C PRO A 20 12.05 -12.56 -3.01
N VAL A 21 12.03 -11.26 -3.33
CA VAL A 21 11.69 -10.24 -2.35
C VAL A 21 10.24 -10.48 -1.99
N GLN A 22 9.99 -11.35 -1.01
CA GLN A 22 8.71 -11.48 -0.34
C GLN A 22 8.46 -10.12 0.33
N SER A 23 7.83 -9.21 -0.41
CA SER A 23 7.41 -7.91 0.08
C SER A 23 6.19 -8.12 0.97
N THR A 24 6.42 -8.67 2.15
CA THR A 24 5.46 -8.67 3.23
C THR A 24 5.52 -7.28 3.85
N MET A 25 4.37 -6.59 3.90
CA MET A 25 4.24 -5.29 4.56
C MET A 25 4.90 -5.30 5.95
N PRO A 26 5.66 -4.27 6.32
CA PRO A 26 6.25 -4.20 7.65
C PRO A 26 5.19 -4.38 8.76
N PRO A 27 5.50 -5.08 9.87
CA PRO A 27 4.54 -5.33 10.96
C PRO A 27 4.01 -4.05 11.62
N THR A 28 4.70 -2.93 11.42
CA THR A 28 4.38 -1.58 11.90
C THR A 28 3.99 -0.65 10.74
N CYS A 29 3.14 -1.12 9.84
CA CYS A 29 2.64 -0.29 8.73
C CYS A 29 1.47 0.62 9.17
N PHE A 30 1.68 1.93 9.06
CA PHE A 30 0.74 2.97 9.46
C PHE A 30 0.58 4.04 8.37
N VAL A 31 -0.65 4.55 8.29
CA VAL A 31 -1.03 5.76 7.58
C VAL A 31 -1.45 6.78 8.60
N TYR A 32 -0.97 8.01 8.49
CA TYR A 32 -1.22 9.05 9.47
C TYR A 32 -1.18 10.43 8.83
N GLY A 33 -1.82 11.40 9.47
CA GLY A 33 -1.81 12.78 9.01
C GLY A 33 -3.04 13.55 9.47
N GLU A 34 -3.44 14.54 8.69
CA GLU A 34 -4.58 15.39 8.98
C GLU A 34 -5.63 15.30 7.89
N VAL A 35 -6.91 15.29 8.28
CA VAL A 35 -8.06 15.36 7.38
C VAL A 35 -8.95 16.49 7.84
N THR A 36 -9.17 17.47 6.97
CA THR A 36 -10.05 18.61 7.23
C THR A 36 -11.28 18.53 6.33
N ARG A 37 -12.47 18.51 6.93
CA ARG A 37 -13.76 18.60 6.25
C ARG A 37 -14.38 19.99 6.46
N THR A 38 -14.67 20.67 5.37
CA THR A 38 -15.52 21.86 5.33
C THR A 38 -16.84 21.52 4.62
N ASP A 39 -17.70 22.51 4.42
CA ASP A 39 -18.92 22.35 3.61
C ASP A 39 -18.65 22.04 2.14
N GLU A 40 -17.59 22.64 1.62
CA GLU A 40 -17.34 22.67 0.19
C GLU A 40 -16.45 21.52 -0.25
N ARG A 41 -15.56 21.08 0.65
CA ARG A 41 -14.49 20.14 0.30
C ARG A 41 -13.96 19.38 1.51
N ILE A 42 -13.28 18.30 1.17
CA ILE A 42 -12.45 17.54 2.10
C ILE A 42 -11.02 17.62 1.58
N HIS A 43 -10.10 17.90 2.49
CA HIS A 43 -8.66 17.95 2.23
C HIS A 43 -7.96 16.98 3.16
N ALA A 44 -7.06 16.15 2.61
CA ALA A 44 -6.35 15.13 3.37
C ALA A 44 -4.85 15.21 3.10
N GLU A 45 -4.07 15.49 4.13
CA GLU A 45 -2.62 15.52 4.10
C GLU A 45 -2.10 14.29 4.85
N LEU A 46 -1.97 13.20 4.11
CA LEU A 46 -1.66 11.88 4.67
C LEU A 46 -0.30 11.38 4.22
N SER A 47 0.40 10.73 5.14
CA SER A 47 1.68 10.06 4.94
C SER A 47 1.60 8.61 5.39
N SER A 48 2.54 7.80 4.92
CA SER A 48 2.64 6.39 5.32
C SER A 48 4.10 5.97 5.42
N ASN A 49 4.39 5.06 6.35
CA ASN A 49 5.70 4.44 6.49
C ASN A 49 5.82 3.10 5.72
N CYS A 50 4.86 2.80 4.84
CA CYS A 50 4.82 1.59 4.04
C CYS A 50 4.59 1.90 2.55
N PRO A 51 4.93 0.96 1.66
CA PRO A 51 4.79 1.15 0.23
C PRO A 51 3.32 1.03 -0.20
N ILE A 52 2.53 2.06 0.06
CA ILE A 52 1.13 2.16 -0.36
C ILE A 52 0.90 3.46 -1.13
N ASP A 53 -0.13 3.49 -1.98
CA ASP A 53 -0.68 4.72 -2.52
C ASP A 53 -1.86 5.16 -1.66
N ILE A 54 -1.95 6.45 -1.38
CA ILE A 54 -3.07 7.07 -0.67
C ILE A 54 -3.70 8.07 -1.61
N GLU A 55 -5.02 8.01 -1.73
CA GLU A 55 -5.78 8.93 -2.55
C GLU A 55 -7.06 9.31 -1.82
N GLN A 56 -7.33 10.60 -1.69
CA GLN A 56 -8.61 11.09 -1.19
C GLN A 56 -9.45 11.55 -2.39
N ARG A 57 -10.67 11.01 -2.48
CA ARG A 57 -11.68 11.43 -3.45
C ARG A 57 -12.99 11.63 -2.72
N GLU A 58 -13.55 12.84 -2.87
CA GLU A 58 -14.81 13.20 -2.24
C GLU A 58 -14.76 12.87 -0.73
N GLN A 59 -15.61 11.96 -0.27
CA GLN A 59 -15.72 11.57 1.14
C GLN A 59 -14.90 10.33 1.51
N LEU A 60 -14.10 9.80 0.59
CA LEU A 60 -13.42 8.52 0.75
C LEU A 60 -11.90 8.67 0.66
N ILE A 61 -11.20 8.12 1.64
CA ILE A 61 -9.76 7.91 1.60
C ILE A 61 -9.53 6.47 1.16
N THR A 62 -8.87 6.30 0.02
CA THR A 62 -8.52 5.00 -0.57
C THR A 62 -7.02 4.76 -0.38
N MET A 63 -6.67 3.60 0.15
CA MET A 63 -5.31 3.17 0.42
C MET A 63 -5.04 1.88 -0.35
N ARG A 64 -4.05 1.88 -1.25
CA ARG A 64 -3.73 0.75 -2.12
C ARG A 64 -2.35 0.22 -1.80
N GLY A 65 -2.27 -1.05 -1.43
CA GLY A 65 -0.98 -1.71 -1.24
C GLY A 65 -0.23 -1.82 -2.56
N LYS A 66 1.06 -1.48 -2.56
CA LYS A 66 1.96 -1.74 -3.69
C LYS A 66 2.60 -3.11 -3.53
N ARG A 67 3.17 -3.62 -4.63
CA ARG A 67 4.11 -4.76 -4.74
C ARG A 67 3.84 -5.92 -3.76
N GLY A 68 3.23 -7.01 -4.23
CA GLY A 68 3.04 -8.23 -3.43
C GLY A 68 1.86 -8.19 -2.45
N GLN A 69 1.24 -7.02 -2.22
CA GLN A 69 0.00 -6.87 -1.47
C GLN A 69 -1.04 -6.04 -2.24
N GLN A 70 -1.69 -6.66 -3.24
CA GLN A 70 -2.78 -6.05 -4.00
C GLN A 70 -4.09 -6.01 -3.18
N ARG A 71 -4.09 -5.22 -2.10
CA ARG A 71 -5.29 -4.91 -1.34
C ARG A 71 -5.59 -3.43 -1.48
N THR A 72 -6.84 -3.14 -1.81
CA THR A 72 -7.40 -1.81 -1.79
C THR A 72 -8.28 -1.70 -0.57
N LEU A 73 -8.04 -0.67 0.23
CA LEU A 73 -8.79 -0.36 1.44
C LEU A 73 -9.40 1.02 1.29
N SER A 74 -10.57 1.22 1.87
CA SER A 74 -11.28 2.48 1.79
C SER A 74 -11.88 2.84 3.14
N VAL A 75 -11.86 4.11 3.48
CA VAL A 75 -12.53 4.62 4.69
C VAL A 75 -13.22 5.94 4.38
N SER A 76 -14.44 6.09 4.92
CA SER A 76 -15.19 7.33 4.81
C SER A 76 -14.72 8.34 5.84
N VAL A 77 -14.56 9.58 5.42
CA VAL A 77 -14.28 10.72 6.31
C VAL A 77 -15.55 11.04 7.11
N PRO A 78 -15.46 11.29 8.44
CA PRO A 78 -16.60 11.70 9.27
C PRO A 78 -17.43 12.81 8.61
N GLN A 79 -18.75 12.76 8.77
CA GLN A 79 -19.66 13.73 8.10
C GLN A 79 -19.64 15.11 8.75
N GLU A 80 -19.29 15.16 10.04
CA GLU A 80 -19.18 16.40 10.79
C GLU A 80 -18.02 17.26 10.25
N ARG A 81 -18.20 18.58 10.29
CA ARG A 81 -17.13 19.50 9.88
C ARG A 81 -16.07 19.55 10.97
N GLY A 82 -14.82 19.68 10.55
CA GLY A 82 -13.71 19.81 11.48
C GLY A 82 -12.41 19.29 10.91
N THR A 83 -11.39 19.36 11.76
CA THR A 83 -10.05 18.88 11.50
C THR A 83 -9.79 17.67 12.37
N TYR A 84 -9.35 16.59 11.73
CA TYR A 84 -9.17 15.27 12.34
C TYR A 84 -7.73 14.81 12.17
N GLN A 85 -7.10 14.44 13.28
CA GLN A 85 -5.89 13.65 13.25
C GLN A 85 -6.26 12.23 12.83
N PHE A 86 -5.78 11.85 11.66
CA PHE A 86 -6.03 10.54 11.09
C PHE A 86 -4.89 9.58 11.45
N VAL A 87 -5.25 8.38 11.91
CA VAL A 87 -4.31 7.27 12.09
C VAL A 87 -4.97 5.96 11.68
N TYR A 88 -4.28 5.19 10.86
CA TYR A 88 -4.70 3.86 10.45
C TYR A 88 -3.52 2.89 10.47
N ARG A 89 -3.71 1.71 11.08
CA ARG A 89 -2.76 0.61 11.00
C ARG A 89 -3.19 -0.35 9.91
N TRP A 90 -2.30 -0.63 8.96
CA TRP A 90 -2.63 -1.50 7.84
C TRP A 90 -3.13 -2.88 8.27
N GLY A 91 -4.24 -3.31 7.68
CA GLY A 91 -4.90 -4.58 8.00
C GLY A 91 -5.84 -4.52 9.20
N ASN A 92 -5.89 -3.41 9.94
CA ASN A 92 -6.95 -3.22 10.93
C ASN A 92 -8.30 -2.95 10.23
N SER A 93 -9.39 -3.33 10.89
CA SER A 93 -10.75 -3.06 10.43
C SER A 93 -11.21 -1.63 10.71
N MET A 94 -10.49 -0.88 11.55
CA MET A 94 -10.85 0.47 11.98
C MET A 94 -9.71 1.45 11.73
N ALA A 95 -10.05 2.65 11.27
CA ALA A 95 -9.18 3.82 11.25
C ALA A 95 -9.69 4.84 12.28
N GLN A 96 -8.79 5.66 12.82
CA GLN A 96 -9.11 6.67 13.83
C GLN A 96 -9.05 8.05 13.20
N PHE A 97 -10.03 8.88 13.55
CA PHE A 97 -10.13 10.31 13.24
C PHE A 97 -10.34 11.03 14.59
N ASN A 98 -9.27 11.54 15.21
CA ASN A 98 -9.26 11.91 16.63
C ASN A 98 -9.80 10.75 17.49
N ASP A 99 -10.92 10.96 18.17
CA ASP A 99 -11.60 9.97 19.02
C ASP A 99 -12.66 9.14 18.27
N GLN A 100 -12.85 9.39 16.97
CA GLN A 100 -13.85 8.69 16.16
C GLN A 100 -13.23 7.52 15.39
N ALA A 101 -13.72 6.31 15.68
CA ALA A 101 -13.33 5.10 14.96
C ALA A 101 -14.24 4.87 13.75
N MET A 102 -13.66 4.85 12.55
CA MET A 102 -14.36 4.61 11.29
C MET A 102 -14.01 3.24 10.72
N GLN A 103 -15.02 2.54 10.23
CA GLN A 103 -14.87 1.22 9.63
C GLN A 103 -14.12 1.33 8.30
N VAL A 104 -13.09 0.51 8.14
CA VAL A 104 -12.36 0.33 6.89
C VAL A 104 -13.02 -0.78 6.10
N ALA A 105 -13.39 -0.47 4.86
CA ALA A 105 -13.90 -1.42 3.90
C ALA A 105 -12.77 -1.95 3.03
N MET A 106 -12.83 -3.24 2.68
CA MET A 106 -11.98 -3.76 1.61
C MET A 106 -12.62 -3.42 0.27
N GLY A 107 -11.92 -2.66 -0.55
CA GLY A 107 -12.28 -2.44 -1.94
C GLY A 107 -12.04 -3.72 -2.74
N THR A 108 -13.02 -4.13 -3.54
CA THR A 108 -12.78 -5.11 -4.60
C THR A 108 -11.84 -4.48 -5.62
N HIS A 109 -10.65 -5.05 -5.81
CA HIS A 109 -9.77 -4.69 -6.92
C HIS A 109 -10.62 -4.79 -8.20
N GLY A 110 -10.88 -3.64 -8.85
CA GLY A 110 -11.60 -3.60 -10.11
C GLY A 110 -10.96 -4.59 -11.07
N ARG A 111 -11.77 -5.51 -11.56
CA ARG A 111 -11.42 -6.55 -12.53
C ARG A 111 -11.14 -5.94 -13.89
#